data_AF-A0AAU2X5X3-F1
#
_entry.id   AF-A0AAU2X5X3-F1
#
_cell.length_a   1.000
_cell.length_b   1.000
_cell.length_c   1.000
_cell.angle_alpha   90.00
_cell.angle_beta   90.00
_cell.angle_gamma   90.00
#
_symmetry.space_group_name_H-M   'P 1'
#
loop_
_entity.id
_entity.type
_entity.pdbx_description
1 polymer ?
#
loop_
_entity_poly.entity_id
_entity_poly.type
_entity_poly.pdbx_seq_one_letter_code
_entity_poly.pdbx_strand_id
1 'polypeptide(L)' 'MTVSADATQVTLIFEPWANEYDLPPHATVKVVWDNHGRDPELEVVHHPDAITFWSVVIPEVWTTDGQQIGI' A
#
# COMPACT_ATOMS: atom_id res chain seq x y z
N MET A 1 1.13 7.96 0.06
CA MET A 1 0.42 7.71 -1.22
C MET A 1 -1.01 7.29 -0.94
N THR A 2 -1.93 7.50 -1.88
CA THR A 2 -3.30 6.95 -1.82
C THR A 2 -3.45 5.90 -2.89
N VAL A 3 -4.08 4.78 -2.56
CA VAL A 3 -4.36 3.67 -3.48
C VAL A 3 -5.86 3.39 -3.45
N SER A 4 -6.47 3.29 -4.64
CA SER A 4 -7.90 3.07 -4.80
C SER A 4 -8.13 1.89 -5.73
N ALA A 5 -9.05 1.00 -5.33
CA ALA A 5 -9.52 -0.11 -6.15
C ALA A 5 -10.85 0.29 -6.79
N ASP A 6 -10.84 0.73 -8.05
CA ASP A 6 -12.01 1.40 -8.63
C ASP A 6 -13.19 0.47 -8.94
N ALA A 7 -12.93 -0.74 -9.45
CA ALA A 7 -13.99 -1.66 -9.91
C ALA A 7 -13.78 -3.12 -9.50
N THR A 8 -12.53 -3.54 -9.31
CA THR A 8 -12.15 -4.90 -8.91
C THR A 8 -11.27 -4.85 -7.68
N GLN A 9 -11.17 -5.98 -6.97
CA GLN A 9 -10.20 -6.13 -5.90
C GLN A 9 -8.79 -5.92 -6.47
N VAL A 10 -7.92 -5.28 -5.69
CA VAL A 10 -6.51 -5.10 -6.00
C VAL A 10 -5.70 -5.60 -4.81
N THR A 11 -4.74 -6.48 -5.05
CA THR A 11 -3.82 -6.93 -3.99
C THR A 11 -2.65 -5.98 -3.88
N LEU A 12 -2.42 -5.41 -2.70
CA LEU A 12 -1.25 -4.60 -2.40
C LEU A 12 -0.16 -5.53 -1.84
N ILE A 13 1.01 -5.55 -2.47
CA ILE A 13 2.14 -6.40 -2.08
C ILE A 13 3.28 -5.50 -1.60
N PHE A 14 3.81 -5.75 -0.42
CA PHE A 14 4.87 -4.95 0.20
C PHE A 14 6.17 -5.76 0.31
N GLU A 15 7.12 -5.46 -0.56
CA GLU A 15 8.44 -6.08 -0.59
C GLU A 15 9.50 -5.19 0.09
N PRO A 16 10.54 -5.80 0.71
CA PRO A 16 10.83 -7.24 0.81
C PRO A 16 10.11 -7.95 1.97
N TRP A 17 9.17 -7.28 2.63
CA TRP A 17 8.55 -7.74 3.88
C TRP A 17 7.55 -8.89 3.69
N ALA A 18 7.20 -9.20 2.44
CA ALA A 18 6.29 -10.27 2.05
C ALA A 18 4.89 -10.14 2.69
N ASN A 19 4.44 -8.91 2.92
CA ASN A 19 3.09 -8.61 3.40
C ASN A 19 2.17 -8.35 2.21
N GLU A 20 0.94 -8.85 2.29
CA GLU A 20 -0.08 -8.68 1.27
C GLU A 20 -1.36 -8.14 1.91
N TYR A 21 -2.03 -7.23 1.20
CA TYR A 21 -3.33 -6.70 1.62
C TYR A 21 -4.28 -6.63 0.44
N ASP A 22 -5.37 -7.40 0.51
CA ASP A 22 -6.44 -7.35 -0.47
C ASP A 22 -7.31 -6.11 -0.24
N LEU A 23 -7.18 -5.12 -1.13
CA LEU A 23 -8.00 -3.93 -1.13
C LEU A 23 -9.34 -4.23 -1.84
N PRO A 24 -10.49 -4.19 -1.13
CA PRO A 24 -11.79 -4.50 -1.73
C PRO A 24 -12.16 -3.51 -2.84
N PRO A 25 -13.05 -3.90 -3.78
CA PRO A 25 -13.58 -2.98 -4.76
C PRO A 25 -14.21 -1.73 -4.10
N HIS A 26 -14.02 -0.59 -4.74
CA HIS A 26 -14.43 0.75 -4.29
C HIS A 26 -13.81 1.23 -2.98
N ALA A 27 -12.87 0.47 -2.41
CA ALA A 27 -12.12 0.90 -1.23
C ALA A 27 -10.94 1.80 -1.63
N THR A 28 -10.58 2.68 -0.70
CA THR A 28 -9.40 3.53 -0.80
C THR A 28 -8.62 3.47 0.50
N VAL A 29 -7.31 3.34 0.39
CA VAL A 29 -6.39 3.35 1.54
C VAL A 29 -5.28 4.37 1.31
N LYS A 30 -4.70 4.84 2.41
CA LYS A 30 -3.49 5.64 2.45
C LYS A 30 -2.34 4.73 2.87
N VAL A 31 -1.32 4.65 2.02
CA VAL A 31 -0.06 3.98 2.34
C VAL A 31 0.96 5.04 2.74
N VAL A 32 1.52 4.91 3.92
CA VAL A 32 2.45 5.87 4.53
C VAL A 32 3.78 5.17 4.75
N TRP A 33 4.86 5.74 4.23
CA TRP A 33 6.21 5.31 4.55
C TRP A 33 6.84 6.42 5.39
N ASP A 34 6.89 6.25 6.71
CA ASP A 34 7.58 7.20 7.59
C ASP A 34 9.06 6.79 7.70
N ASN A 35 9.93 7.63 7.17
CA ASN A 35 11.38 7.47 7.28
C ASN A 35 12.01 8.67 8.02
N HIS A 36 11.41 9.08 9.14
CA HIS A 36 11.94 10.14 10.02
C HIS A 36 12.32 11.43 9.26
N GLY A 37 11.48 11.85 8.32
CA GLY A 37 11.66 13.08 7.54
C GLY A 37 12.57 12.95 6.31
N ARG A 38 12.92 11.74 5.88
CA ARG A 38 13.52 11.48 4.56
C ARG A 38 12.50 10.87 3.62
N ASP A 39 12.62 11.14 2.33
CA ASP A 39 11.84 10.42 1.33
C ASP A 39 12.40 8.98 1.23
N PRO A 40 11.55 7.95 1.40
CA PRO A 40 11.99 6.57 1.25
C PRO A 40 12.24 6.26 -0.22
N GLU A 41 13.26 5.44 -0.49
CA GLU A 41 13.40 4.81 -1.79
C GLU A 41 12.19 3.87 -1.98
N LEU A 42 11.36 4.19 -2.98
CA LEU A 42 10.10 3.52 -3.27
C LEU A 42 10.04 3.20 -4.76
N GLU A 43 9.90 1.91 -5.07
CA GLU A 43 9.56 1.45 -6.41
C GLU A 43 8.13 0.93 -6.41
N VAL A 44 7.37 1.23 -7.47
CA VAL A 44 5.97 0.83 -7.60
C VAL A 44 5.76 0.15 -8.94
N VAL A 45 5.30 -1.10 -8.91
CA VAL A 45 4.96 -1.89 -10.09
C VAL A 45 3.46 -2.12 -10.11
N HIS A 46 2.82 -1.80 -11.24
CA HIS A 46 1.38 -1.99 -11.42
C HIS A 46 1.13 -3.24 -12.26
N HIS A 47 0.30 -4.13 -11.72
CA HIS A 47 -0.29 -5.28 -12.40
C HIS A 47 -1.81 -5.06 -12.55
N PRO A 48 -2.50 -5.79 -13.44
CA PRO A 48 -3.95 -5.63 -13.62
C PRO A 48 -4.77 -5.87 -12.35
N ASP A 49 -4.29 -6.74 -11.46
CA ASP A 49 -4.94 -7.24 -10.25
C ASP A 49 -4.14 -6.98 -8.97
N ALA A 50 -2.93 -6.42 -9.08
CA ALA A 50 -2.06 -6.16 -7.94
C ALA A 50 -1.21 -4.89 -8.12
N ILE A 51 -0.76 -4.33 -7.01
CA ILE A 51 0.25 -3.28 -6.99
C ILE A 51 1.34 -3.71 -6.02
N THR A 52 2.57 -3.78 -6.52
CA THR A 52 3.74 -4.13 -5.71
C THR A 52 4.51 -2.88 -5.36
N PHE A 53 4.78 -2.71 -4.07
CA PHE A 53 5.61 -1.66 -3.52
C PHE A 53 6.89 -2.28 -2.99
N TRP A 54 8.03 -1.84 -3.51
CA TRP A 54 9.32 -2.19 -2.94
C TRP A 54 9.88 -0.99 -2.16
N SER A 55 10.23 -1.20 -0.88
CA SER A 55 10.89 -0.18 -0.08
C SER A 55 11.70 -0.77 1.07
N VAL A 56 12.80 -0.11 1.43
CA VAL A 56 13.60 -0.44 2.63
C VAL A 56 12.92 -0.05 3.94
N VAL A 57 11.80 0.68 3.89
CA VAL A 57 10.99 1.10 5.05
C VAL A 57 9.67 0.35 5.01
N ILE A 58 9.27 -0.21 6.17
CA ILE A 58 7.97 -0.87 6.31
C ILE A 58 6.87 0.19 6.22
N PRO A 59 5.92 0.09 5.29
CA PRO A 59 4.81 1.02 5.24
C PRO A 59 3.82 0.79 6.37
N GLU A 60 3.01 1.80 6.64
CA GLU A 60 1.76 1.67 7.35
C GLU A 60 0.61 1.87 6.37
N VAL A 61 -0.40 1.00 6.46
CA VAL A 61 -1.62 1.13 5.66
C VAL A 61 -2.74 1.64 6.55
N TRP A 62 -3.45 2.64 6.07
CA TRP A 62 -4.52 3.31 6.79
C TRP A 62 -5.75 3.40 5.91
N THR A 63 -6.93 3.19 6.48
CA THR A 63 -8.18 3.57 5.83
C THR A 63 -8.29 5.10 5.78
N THR A 64 -9.14 5.63 4.89
CA THR A 64 -9.34 7.08 4.74
C THR A 64 -9.99 7.75 5.96
N ASP A 65 -10.67 6.99 6.81
CA ASP A 65 -11.26 7.45 8.07
C ASP A 65 -10.30 7.35 9.27
N GLY A 66 -9.06 6.91 9.05
CA GLY A 66 -7.98 6.99 10.04
C GLY A 66 -7.79 5.73 10.90
N GLN A 67 -8.31 4.58 10.47
CA GLN A 67 -7.99 3.29 11.09
C GLN A 67 -6.75 2.68 10.44
N GLN A 68 -5.77 2.27 11.26
CA GLN A 68 -4.62 1.52 10.77
C GLN A 68 -5.00 0.08 10.44
N ILE A 69 -4.61 -0.37 9.26
CA ILE A 69 -4.67 -1.75 8.80
C ILE A 69 -3.31 -2.36 9.16
N GLY A 70 -3.31 -3.37 10.02
CA GLY A 70 -2.10 -4.16 10.28
C GLY A 70 -1.73 -4.94 9.03
N ILE A 71 -0.52 -4.72 8.53
CA ILE A 71 0.09 -5.52 7.48
C ILE A 71 1.09 -6.50 8.08
#